data_AF-A0A438XPN7-F1
#
_entry.id   AF-A0A438XPN7-F1
#
_cell.length_a   1.000
_cell.length_b   1.000
_cell.length_c   1.000
_cell.angle_alpha   90.00
_cell.angle_beta   90.00
_cell.angle_gamma   90.00
#
_symmetry.space_group_name_H-M   'P 1'
#
loop_
_entity.id
_entity.type
_entity.pdbx_description
1 polymer ?
#
loop_
_entity_poly.entity_id
_entity_poly.type
_entity_poly.pdbx_seq_one_letter_code
_entity_poly.pdbx_strand_id
1 'polypeptide(L)'
;EKGKVLGQFTTFGYLGSFVGGVSGGLSYHHLGVSNTSLIIVALGLIWGLSLFLLHNPSKQKNVYFPLDAYNEEQFETLGDKIIEWYVNISEEIIIVKYNSDHISEEEIIRLARNFRK
;
A
#
# COMPACT_ATOMS: atom_id res chain seq x y z
N GLU A 1 10.14 7.10 -3.82
CA GLU A 1 9.22 6.91 -2.67
C GLU A 1 9.50 5.70 -1.78
N LYS A 2 9.92 4.54 -2.32
CA LYS A 2 10.19 3.32 -1.53
C LYS A 2 11.10 3.53 -0.31
N GLY A 3 12.17 4.33 -0.43
CA GLY A 3 13.07 4.64 0.69
C GLY A 3 12.42 5.49 1.80
N LYS A 4 11.50 6.40 1.46
CA LYS A 4 10.76 7.21 2.43
C LYS A 4 9.77 6.35 3.23
N VAL A 5 9.04 5.48 2.53
CA VAL A 5 8.11 4.52 3.16
C VAL A 5 8.87 3.55 4.07
N LEU A 6 10.01 3.04 3.62
CA LEU A 6 10.85 2.15 4.42
C LEU A 6 11.41 2.85 5.66
N GLY A 7 11.84 4.11 5.52
CA GLY A 7 12.27 4.94 6.64
C GLY A 7 11.16 5.14 7.67
N GLN A 8 9.96 5.54 7.21
CA GLN A 8 8.79 5.71 8.08
C GLN A 8 8.43 4.41 8.83
N PHE A 9 8.35 3.28 8.10
CA PHE A 9 8.09 1.97 8.69
C PHE A 9 9.11 1.63 9.79
N THR A 10 10.39 1.87 9.51
CA THR A 10 11.48 1.59 10.46
C THR A 10 11.40 2.47 11.70
N THR A 11 11.14 3.77 11.52
CA THR A 11 10.98 4.71 12.64
C THR A 11 9.80 4.33 13.54
N PHE A 12 8.63 4.01 12.96
CA PHE A 12 7.48 3.55 13.73
C PHE A 12 7.74 2.20 14.40
N GLY A 13 8.48 1.29 13.77
CA GLY A 13 8.91 0.03 14.38
C GLY A 13 9.78 0.24 15.63
N TYR A 14 10.78 1.13 15.55
CA TYR A 14 11.62 1.46 16.70
C TYR A 14 10.87 2.21 17.80
N LEU A 15 10.03 3.18 17.42
CA LEU A 15 9.22 3.93 18.37
C LEU A 15 8.23 3.01 19.10
N GLY A 16 7.57 2.13 18.37
CA GLY A 16 6.66 1.14 18.94
C GLY A 16 7.37 0.17 19.88
N SER A 17 8.57 -0.30 19.50
CA SER A 17 9.40 -1.17 20.35
C SER A 17 9.83 -0.47 21.64
N PHE A 18 10.22 0.80 21.55
CA PHE A 18 10.59 1.60 22.71
C PHE A 18 9.40 1.83 23.65
N VAL A 19 8.28 2.32 23.13
CA VAL A 19 7.06 2.58 23.91
C VAL A 19 6.53 1.27 24.51
N GLY A 20 6.51 0.19 23.73
CA GLY A 20 6.10 -1.14 24.19
C GLY A 20 7.02 -1.69 25.29
N GLY A 21 8.33 -1.51 25.15
CA GLY A 21 9.31 -1.93 26.18
C GLY A 21 9.16 -1.14 27.49
N VAL A 22 9.05 0.19 27.42
CA VAL A 22 8.87 1.05 28.60
C VAL A 22 7.52 0.79 29.27
N SER A 23 6.43 0.82 28.52
CA SER A 23 5.08 0.58 29.06
C SER A 23 4.90 -0.84 29.57
N GLY A 24 5.46 -1.83 28.88
CA GLY A 24 5.46 -3.23 29.30
C GLY A 24 6.25 -3.44 30.60
N GLY A 25 7.43 -2.82 30.73
CA GLY A 25 8.24 -2.87 31.94
C GLY A 25 7.55 -2.20 33.15
N LEU A 26 6.95 -1.02 32.95
CA LEU A 26 6.17 -0.34 33.99
C LEU A 26 4.94 -1.16 34.40
N SER A 27 4.21 -1.71 33.44
CA SER A 27 3.05 -2.57 33.71
C SER A 27 3.45 -3.83 34.46
N TYR A 28 4.56 -4.46 34.07
CA TYR A 28 5.09 -5.63 34.76
C TYR A 28 5.43 -5.34 36.23
N HIS A 29 6.05 -4.18 36.50
CA HIS A 29 6.42 -3.79 37.87
C HIS A 29 5.21 -3.49 38.76
N HIS A 30 4.19 -2.79 38.23
CA HIS A 30 3.03 -2.35 39.03
C HIS A 30 1.87 -3.34 39.07
N LEU A 31 1.60 -4.06 37.97
CA LEU A 31 0.44 -4.94 37.81
C LEU A 31 0.82 -6.43 37.86
N GLY A 32 2.11 -6.75 37.85
CA GLY A 32 2.63 -8.11 37.82
C GLY A 32 2.47 -8.79 36.46
N VAL A 33 2.93 -10.04 36.40
CA VAL A 33 3.04 -10.81 35.15
C VAL A 33 1.68 -11.12 34.53
N SER A 34 0.71 -11.53 35.36
CA SER A 34 -0.59 -12.02 34.89
C SER A 34 -1.42 -10.93 34.22
N ASN A 35 -1.44 -9.71 34.76
CA ASN A 35 -2.19 -8.61 34.14
C ASN A 35 -1.48 -8.10 32.89
N THR A 36 -0.15 -8.02 32.92
CA THR A 36 0.66 -7.55 31.79
C THR A 36 0.51 -8.48 30.58
N SER A 37 0.52 -9.80 30.78
CA SER A 37 0.33 -10.76 29.69
C SER A 37 -1.05 -10.63 29.07
N LEU A 38 -2.10 -10.42 29.87
CA LEU A 38 -3.47 -10.24 29.38
C LEU A 38 -3.61 -8.99 28.50
N ILE A 39 -2.94 -7.89 28.85
CA ILE A 39 -2.89 -6.67 28.04
C ILE A 39 -2.22 -6.94 26.69
N ILE A 40 -1.08 -7.64 26.69
CA ILE A 40 -0.35 -7.98 25.45
C ILE A 40 -1.21 -8.87 24.54
N VAL A 41 -1.89 -9.87 25.12
CA VAL A 41 -2.80 -10.74 24.37
C VAL A 41 -3.95 -9.92 23.75
N ALA A 42 -4.57 -9.03 24.53
CA ALA A 42 -5.64 -8.16 24.01
C ALA A 42 -5.16 -7.26 22.87
N LEU A 43 -3.97 -6.65 22.99
CA LEU A 43 -3.35 -5.86 21.92
C LEU A 43 -3.07 -6.70 20.67
N GLY A 44 -2.59 -7.94 20.87
CA GLY A 44 -2.36 -8.89 19.78
C GLY A 44 -3.65 -9.26 19.05
N LEU A 45 -4.76 -9.46 19.77
CA LEU A 45 -6.07 -9.71 19.17
C LEU A 45 -6.58 -8.49 18.41
N ILE A 46 -6.47 -7.29 18.96
CA ILE A 46 -6.86 -6.04 18.27
C ILE A 46 -6.06 -5.87 16.97
N TRP A 47 -4.75 -6.09 17.03
CA TRP A 47 -3.88 -6.04 15.86
C TRP A 47 -4.27 -7.12 14.83
N GLY A 48 -4.50 -8.36 15.28
CA GLY A 48 -4.92 -9.45 14.41
C GLY A 48 -6.27 -9.19 13.75
N LEU A 49 -7.24 -8.64 14.47
CA LEU A 49 -8.53 -8.25 13.92
C LEU A 49 -8.40 -7.12 12.89
N SER A 50 -7.45 -6.20 13.09
CA SER A 50 -7.16 -5.13 12.13
C SER A 50 -6.70 -5.67 10.77
N LEU A 51 -6.15 -6.88 10.70
CA LEU A 51 -5.77 -7.51 9.43
C LEU A 51 -6.98 -7.79 8.52
N PHE A 52 -8.18 -8.01 9.08
CA PHE A 52 -9.39 -8.19 8.27
C PHE A 52 -9.86 -6.89 7.60
N LEU A 53 -9.41 -5.73 8.08
CA LEU A 53 -9.72 -4.43 7.46
C LEU A 53 -8.78 -4.09 6.30
N LEU A 54 -7.70 -4.85 6.08
CA LEU A 54 -6.80 -4.61 4.96
C LEU A 54 -7.49 -4.99 3.64
N HIS A 55 -7.46 -4.08 2.68
CA HIS A 55 -7.95 -4.34 1.33
C HIS A 55 -7.09 -5.41 0.66
N ASN A 56 -7.74 -6.32 -0.08
CA ASN A 56 -7.06 -7.44 -0.73
C ASN A 56 -6.06 -6.92 -1.81
N PRO A 57 -4.74 -7.06 -1.60
CA PRO A 57 -3.74 -6.55 -2.54
C PRO A 57 -3.76 -7.31 -3.87
N SER A 58 -4.31 -8.52 -3.93
CA SER A 58 -4.40 -9.34 -5.15
C SER A 58 -5.27 -8.72 -6.24
N LYS A 59 -6.11 -7.74 -5.89
CA LYS A 59 -7.02 -7.07 -6.84
C LYS A 59 -6.38 -5.87 -7.52
N GLN A 60 -5.20 -5.44 -7.05
CA GLN A 60 -4.41 -4.40 -7.71
C GLN A 60 -3.59 -5.04 -8.82
N LYS A 61 -3.87 -4.65 -10.06
CA LYS A 61 -3.19 -5.15 -11.27
C LYS A 61 -2.56 -4.00 -12.03
N ASN A 62 -1.61 -4.32 -12.89
CA ASN A 62 -0.90 -3.35 -13.72
C ASN A 62 -1.13 -3.66 -15.20
N VAL A 63 -1.43 -2.63 -16.00
CA VAL A 63 -1.39 -2.69 -17.47
C VAL A 63 -0.17 -1.93 -17.95
N TYR A 64 0.50 -2.45 -18.98
CA TYR A 64 1.72 -1.89 -19.54
C TYR A 64 1.45 -1.33 -20.94
N PHE A 65 1.86 -0.10 -21.19
CA PHE A 65 1.78 0.56 -22.49
C PHE A 65 3.17 1.00 -22.96
N PRO A 66 3.54 0.81 -24.22
CA PRO A 66 4.79 1.33 -24.78
C PRO A 66 4.81 2.87 -24.80
N LEU A 67 5.89 3.49 -24.33
CA LEU A 67 6.01 4.96 -24.24
C LEU A 67 6.12 5.65 -25.61
N ASP A 68 6.69 4.94 -26.59
CA ASP A 68 6.85 5.39 -27.97
C ASP A 68 5.50 5.51 -28.70
N ALA A 69 4.58 4.57 -28.45
CA ALA A 69 3.29 4.49 -29.16
C ALA A 69 2.17 5.36 -28.56
N TYR A 70 2.32 5.85 -27.33
CA TYR A 70 1.28 6.58 -26.61
C TYR A 70 1.76 7.95 -26.09
N ASN A 71 0.82 8.88 -25.92
CA ASN A 71 1.04 10.16 -25.26
C ASN A 71 0.79 10.04 -23.75
N GLU A 72 1.85 10.20 -22.95
CA GLU A 72 1.81 10.09 -21.49
C GLU A 72 0.91 11.12 -20.81
N GLU A 73 0.82 12.34 -21.35
CA GLU A 73 0.00 13.43 -20.77
C GLU A 73 -1.49 13.06 -20.77
N GLN A 74 -1.93 12.25 -21.74
CA GLN A 74 -3.33 11.85 -21.83
C GLN A 74 -3.70 10.77 -20.80
N PHE A 75 -2.73 10.10 -20.17
CA PHE A 75 -3.02 9.17 -19.08
C PHE A 75 -3.47 9.86 -17.79
N GLU A 76 -3.19 11.16 -17.62
CA GLU A 76 -3.80 11.95 -16.53
C GLU A 76 -5.32 11.96 -16.61
N THR A 77 -5.89 11.85 -17.82
CA THR A 77 -7.35 11.87 -18.02
C THR A 77 -8.06 10.61 -17.50
N LEU A 78 -7.34 9.52 -17.20
CA LEU A 78 -7.96 8.36 -16.53
C LEU A 78 -8.36 8.69 -15.08
N GLY A 79 -7.69 9.66 -14.44
CA GLY A 79 -8.04 10.19 -13.12
C GLY A 79 -8.43 9.11 -12.10
N ASP A 80 -9.59 9.30 -11.46
CA ASP A 80 -10.12 8.45 -10.37
C ASP A 80 -10.52 7.03 -10.80
N LYS A 81 -10.47 6.70 -12.10
CA LYS A 81 -10.82 5.35 -12.59
C LYS A 81 -9.70 4.34 -12.36
N ILE A 82 -8.49 4.82 -12.10
CA ILE A 82 -7.29 4.02 -11.86
C ILE A 82 -6.71 4.36 -10.49
N ILE A 83 -5.86 3.48 -9.95
CA ILE A 83 -5.22 3.70 -8.64
C ILE A 83 -4.10 4.73 -8.79
N GLU A 84 -3.22 4.50 -9.75
CA GLU A 84 -2.09 5.38 -10.08
C GLU A 84 -1.55 5.02 -11.47
N TRP A 85 -0.84 5.96 -12.09
CA TRP A 85 -0.04 5.68 -13.27
C TRP A 85 1.33 6.33 -13.12
N TYR A 86 2.35 5.75 -13.76
CA TYR A 86 3.70 6.30 -13.78
C TYR A 86 4.49 5.82 -14.99
N VAL A 87 5.50 6.58 -15.38
CA VAL A 87 6.39 6.27 -16.51
C VAL A 87 7.68 5.64 -15.99
N ASN A 88 8.03 4.48 -16.53
CA ASN A 88 9.35 3.90 -16.35
C ASN A 88 10.24 4.28 -17.55
N ILE A 89 11.06 5.30 -17.35
CA ILE A 89 11.96 5.83 -18.39
C ILE A 89 13.00 4.78 -18.82
N SER A 90 13.46 3.91 -17.92
CA SER A 90 14.49 2.92 -18.23
C SER A 90 13.99 1.77 -19.11
N GLU A 91 12.70 1.43 -19.00
CA GLU A 91 12.07 0.36 -19.77
C GLU A 91 11.20 0.91 -20.92
N GLU A 92 11.12 2.23 -21.07
CA GLU A 92 10.28 2.93 -22.06
C GLU A 92 8.81 2.46 -22.04
N ILE A 93 8.25 2.27 -20.84
CA ILE A 93 6.87 1.85 -20.64
C ILE A 93 6.11 2.77 -19.67
N ILE A 94 4.82 2.95 -19.95
CA ILE A 94 3.84 3.56 -19.07
C ILE A 94 3.14 2.43 -18.32
N ILE A 95 3.08 2.55 -17.00
CA ILE A 95 2.46 1.55 -16.12
C ILE A 95 1.23 2.16 -15.49
N VAL A 96 0.08 1.52 -15.71
CA VAL A 96 -1.22 1.93 -15.13
C VAL A 96 -1.63 0.88 -14.11
N LYS A 97 -1.68 1.27 -12.83
CA LYS A 97 -2.21 0.44 -11.75
C LYS A 97 -3.70 0.65 -11.60
N TYR A 98 -4.45 -0.44 -11.56
CA TYR A 98 -5.91 -0.41 -11.47
C TYR A 98 -6.43 -1.48 -10.51
N ASN A 99 -7.66 -1.31 -10.06
CA ASN A 99 -8.36 -2.33 -9.28
C ASN A 99 -9.25 -3.16 -10.21
N SER A 100 -8.98 -4.47 -10.31
CA SER A 100 -9.71 -5.38 -11.19
C SER A 100 -11.18 -5.56 -10.84
N ASP A 101 -11.62 -5.16 -9.64
CA ASP A 101 -13.05 -5.13 -9.29
C ASP A 101 -13.79 -3.95 -9.92
N HIS A 102 -13.10 -2.86 -10.22
CA HIS A 102 -13.71 -1.61 -10.68
C HIS A 102 -13.62 -1.42 -12.20
N ILE A 103 -12.51 -1.86 -12.79
CA ILE A 103 -12.25 -1.70 -14.24
C ILE A 103 -11.45 -2.89 -14.75
N SER A 104 -11.74 -3.34 -15.97
CA SER A 104 -10.99 -4.42 -16.62
C SER A 104 -9.81 -3.88 -17.43
N GLU A 105 -8.83 -4.75 -17.68
CA GLU A 105 -7.67 -4.42 -18.52
C GLU A 105 -8.09 -4.02 -19.94
N GLU A 106 -9.06 -4.73 -20.52
CA GLU A 106 -9.57 -4.46 -21.86
C GLU A 106 -10.23 -3.08 -21.95
N GLU A 107 -10.91 -2.66 -20.89
CA GLU A 107 -11.53 -1.34 -20.83
C GLU A 107 -10.49 -0.22 -20.74
N ILE A 108 -9.42 -0.42 -19.97
CA ILE A 108 -8.28 0.52 -19.93
C ILE A 108 -7.62 0.61 -21.31
N ILE A 109 -7.36 -0.53 -21.96
CA ILE A 109 -6.77 -0.56 -23.32
C ILE A 109 -7.71 0.14 -24.33
N ARG A 110 -9.02 -0.05 -24.19
CA ARG A 110 -10.01 0.62 -25.05
C ARG A 110 -9.98 2.14 -24.87
N LEU A 111 -9.92 2.63 -23.64
CA LEU A 111 -9.80 4.06 -23.34
C LEU A 111 -8.47 4.62 -23.85
N ALA A 112 -7.38 3.87 -23.63
CA ALA A 112 -6.04 4.26 -24.02
C ALA A 112 -5.85 4.34 -25.55
N ARG A 113 -6.72 3.73 -26.35
CA ARG A 113 -6.66 3.80 -27.82
C ARG A 113 -6.68 5.25 -28.34
N ASN A 114 -7.41 6.14 -27.66
CA ASN A 114 -7.49 7.55 -28.04
C ASN A 114 -6.22 8.34 -27.72
N PHE A 115 -5.27 7.73 -26.99
CA PHE A 115 -4.02 8.34 -26.54
C PHE A 115 -2.82 7.96 -27.41
N ARG A 116 -3.04 7.22 -28.50
CA ARG A 116 -1.97 6.89 -29.45
C ARG A 116 -1.50 8.14 -30.20
N LYS A 117 -0.19 8.21 -30.41
CA LYS A 117 0.47 9.24 -31.23
C LYS A 117 0.27 8.99 -32.72
#